data_AF-A0A920G7C1-F1
#
_entry.id   AF-A0A920G7C1-F1
#
_cell.length_a   1.000
_cell.length_b   1.000
_cell.length_c   1.000
_cell.angle_alpha   90.00
_cell.angle_beta   90.00
_cell.angle_gamma   90.00
#
_symmetry.space_group_name_H-M   'P 1'
#
loop_
_entity.id
_entity.type
_entity.pdbx_description
1 polymer ?
#
loop_
_entity_poly.entity_id
_entity_poly.type
_entity_poly.pdbx_seq_one_letter_code
_entity_poly.pdbx_strand_id
1 'polypeptide(L)' 'MSEAALSTPDIHTGLSSPDLIDMALARGEGVLSDTGALRVETGARRDDPLRIALW' A
#
# COMPACT_ATOMS: atom_id res chain seq x y z
N MET A 1 8.27 22.14 21.10
CA MET A 1 7.51 21.93 19.86
C MET A 1 8.40 21.12 18.95
N SER A 2 8.08 19.84 18.71
CA SER A 2 8.89 18.98 17.85
C SER A 2 8.40 19.15 16.42
N GLU A 3 9.23 19.76 15.60
CA GLU A 3 9.05 19.87 14.16
C GLU A 3 9.12 18.45 13.58
N ALA A 4 8.00 17.94 13.10
CA ALA A 4 7.98 16.69 12.35
C ALA A 4 8.78 16.95 11.07
N ALA A 5 10.00 16.42 11.00
CA ALA A 5 10.83 16.52 9.80
C ALA A 5 10.03 15.95 8.63
N LEU A 6 9.55 16.83 7.75
CA LEU A 6 8.88 16.43 6.51
C LEU A 6 9.97 15.92 5.57
N SER A 7 10.31 14.63 5.71
CA SER A 7 11.20 13.94 4.78
C SER A 7 10.64 14.07 3.37
N THR A 8 11.48 14.46 2.41
CA THR A 8 11.12 14.37 0.99
C THR A 8 10.73 12.93 0.65
N PRO A 9 9.58 12.70 0.02
CA PRO A 9 9.13 11.36 -0.30
C PRO A 9 10.07 10.71 -1.33
N ASP A 10 10.43 9.46 -1.09
CA ASP A 10 11.19 8.67 -2.06
C ASP A 10 10.33 8.31 -3.27
N ILE A 11 10.81 8.66 -4.46
CA ILE A 11 10.15 8.30 -5.73
C ILE A 11 10.87 7.08 -6.29
N HIS A 12 10.13 5.98 -6.42
CA HIS A 12 10.64 4.77 -7.05
C HIS A 12 10.02 4.59 -8.44
N THR A 13 10.84 4.40 -9.46
CA THR A 13 10.41 4.21 -10.86
C THR A 13 11.00 2.93 -11.44
N GLY A 14 10.23 2.21 -12.25
CA GLY A 14 10.73 1.02 -12.97
C GLY A 14 10.97 -0.21 -12.09
N LEU A 15 10.43 -0.25 -10.88
CA LEU A 15 10.50 -1.43 -10.02
C LEU A 15 9.77 -2.62 -10.65
N SER A 16 10.38 -3.80 -10.51
CA SER A 16 9.73 -5.05 -10.90
C SER A 16 8.67 -5.46 -9.87
N SER A 17 7.76 -6.37 -10.23
CA SER A 17 6.74 -6.84 -9.29
C SER A 17 7.33 -7.45 -8.00
N PRO A 18 8.41 -8.26 -8.04
CA PRO A 18 9.11 -8.71 -6.83
C PRO A 18 9.61 -7.55 -5.95
N ASP A 19 10.23 -6.53 -6.54
CA ASP A 19 10.75 -5.39 -5.78
C ASP A 19 9.63 -4.64 -5.03
N LEU A 20 8.47 -4.50 -5.68
CA LEU A 20 7.28 -3.90 -5.06
C LEU A 20 6.72 -4.74 -3.91
N ILE A 21 6.74 -6.07 -4.05
CA ILE A 21 6.28 -7.00 -3.01
C ILE A 21 7.21 -6.92 -1.80
N ASP A 22 8.52 -6.98 -2.03
CA ASP A 22 9.53 -6.90 -0.96
C ASP A 22 9.41 -5.58 -0.20
N MET A 23 9.19 -4.46 -0.90
CA MET A 23 8.95 -3.17 -0.27
C MET A 23 7.67 -3.17 0.59
N ALA A 24 6.56 -3.71 0.09
CA ALA A 24 5.31 -3.78 0.84
C ALA A 24 5.46 -4.63 2.10
N LEU A 25 6.18 -5.75 2.03
CA LEU A 25 6.49 -6.59 3.17
C LEU A 25 7.40 -5.89 4.18
N ALA A 26 8.47 -5.22 3.72
CA ALA A 26 9.38 -4.47 4.58
C ALA A 26 8.69 -3.32 5.32
N ARG A 27 7.66 -2.72 4.72
CA ARG A 27 6.82 -1.67 5.34
C ARG A 27 5.70 -2.21 6.23
N GLY A 28 5.50 -3.53 6.26
CA GLY A 28 4.42 -4.17 7.02
C GLY A 28 3.02 -3.91 6.45
N GLU A 29 2.92 -3.55 5.16
CA GLU A 29 1.66 -3.22 4.50
C GLU A 29 0.83 -4.48 4.14
N GLY A 30 1.45 -5.66 4.15
CA GLY A 30 0.77 -6.91 3.82
C GLY A 30 1.54 -8.16 4.25
N VAL A 31 0.97 -9.32 3.94
CA VAL A 31 1.54 -10.64 4.19
C VAL A 31 1.38 -11.53 2.96
N LEU A 32 2.28 -12.48 2.76
CA LEU A 32 2.10 -13.49 1.71
C LEU A 32 1.08 -14.54 2.17
N SER A 33 0.18 -14.92 1.26
CA SER A 33 -0.70 -16.08 1.44
C SER A 33 0.08 -17.39 1.25
N ASP A 34 -0.56 -18.50 1.59
CA ASP A 34 -0.02 -19.85 1.38
C ASP A 34 0.27 -20.18 -0.09
N THR A 35 -0.33 -19.43 -1.02
CA THR A 35 -0.12 -19.52 -2.47
C THR A 35 0.93 -18.55 -3.01
N GLY A 36 1.54 -17.73 -2.14
CA GLY A 36 2.53 -16.72 -2.51
C GLY A 36 1.94 -15.41 -3.04
N ALA A 37 0.63 -15.20 -2.93
CA ALA A 37 0.01 -13.92 -3.29
C ALA A 37 0.13 -12.90 -2.16
N LEU A 38 0.47 -11.65 -2.48
CA LEU A 38 0.50 -10.56 -1.50
C LEU A 38 -0.94 -10.19 -1.09
N ARG A 39 -1.27 -10.41 0.18
CA ARG A 39 -2.55 -10.03 0.80
C ARG A 39 -2.38 -8.75 1.62
N VAL A 40 -3.26 -7.79 1.40
CA VAL A 40 -3.31 -6.50 2.09
C VAL A 40 -4.70 -6.27 2.65
N GLU A 41 -4.80 -5.67 3.83
CA GLU A 41 -6.07 -5.28 4.44
C GLU A 41 -6.37 -3.81 4.16
N THR A 42 -7.21 -3.54 3.17
CA THR A 42 -7.61 -2.19 2.75
C THR A 42 -8.84 -1.67 3.51
N GLY A 43 -8.97 -1.95 4.81
CA GLY A 43 -10.03 -1.41 5.68
C GLY A 43 -11.45 -1.41 5.10
N ALA A 44 -12.29 -0.46 5.51
CA ALA A 44 -13.70 -0.33 5.11
C ALA A 44 -13.92 0.25 3.70
N ARG A 45 -13.03 -0.07 2.74
CA ARG A 45 -13.14 0.38 1.34
C ARG A 45 -13.49 -0.74 0.35
N ARG A 46 -14.13 -1.82 0.80
CA ARG A 46 -14.58 -2.88 -0.11
C ARG A 46 -15.94 -2.58 -0.73
N ASP A 47 -16.84 -1.94 0.01
CA ASP A 47 -18.26 -1.91 -0.35
C ASP A 47 -18.95 -0.55 -0.02
N ASP A 48 -18.38 0.60 -0.39
CA ASP A 48 -19.11 1.88 -0.27
C ASP A 48 -19.96 2.14 -1.54
N PRO A 49 -21.27 1.83 -1.54
CA PRO A 49 -22.13 2.06 -2.69
C PRO A 49 -22.36 3.55 -2.99
N LEU A 50 -21.97 4.48 -2.10
CA LEU A 50 -22.31 5.90 -2.22
C LEU A 50 -21.32 6.71 -3.07
N ARG A 51 -20.20 6.15 -3.54
CA ARG A 51 -19.24 6.85 -4.43
C ARG A 51 -19.48 6.67 -5.93
N ILE A 52 -20.33 5.73 -6.37
CA ILE A 52 -20.62 5.52 -7.80
C ILE A 52 -21.67 6.53 -8.33
N ALA A 53 -22.40 7.22 -7.45
CA ALA A 53 -23.48 8.15 -7.82
C ALA A 53 -23.06 9.62 -8.01
N LEU A 54 -21.76 9.93 -8.00
CA LEU A 54 -21.24 11.29 -8.20
C LEU A 54 -20.16 11.30 -9.29
N TRP A 55 -20.56 11.00 -10.53
CA TRP A 55 -19.90 11.40 -11.77
C TRP A 55 -20.96 11.67 -12.83
#